data_AF-K0T962-F1
#
_entry.id   AF-K0T962-F1
#
_cell.length_a   1.000
_cell.length_b   1.000
_cell.length_c   1.000
_cell.angle_alpha   90.00
_cell.angle_beta   90.00
_cell.angle_gamma   90.00
#
_symmetry.space_group_name_H-M   'P 1'
#
loop_
_entity.id
_entity.type
_entity.pdbx_description
1 polymer ?
#
loop_
_entity_poly.entity_id
_entity_poly.type
_entity_poly.pdbx_seq_one_letter_code
_entity_poly.pdbx_strand_id
1 'polypeptide(L)'
;MEGQAFFRVEYFSEWEGHGCVATRALANYTLLHTEEPFLRGPEISRALELHEDGTLKSQLDDTAFMREECGKAQEDIDELWILHDQYADREQRLYGIIRSNSFENEEMAYQKRLYLKTSRFNHSCTPNVGYDFDGWKIRLYTLRGISKGDTLCISYVDEVLYYFPRDRRRLYLRAALNFDCACPTCAMEDAEQVGRSDEKRKRLKQIAIELKHRGVGSALYSNDFCMQANQAIDNLAKSTGVPMSDKPPQSGSLEHLRERARQRRLTKSIPVGQHDIDLLKEYISILEEEKIDFDMLPIFKLAQQISSRSGVECNPSTSHWSEVHRGLHFVAKGGAPSQE
;
A
#
# COMPACT_ATOMS: atom_id res chain seq x y z
N MET A 1 -34.70 1.54 6.92
CA MET A 1 -33.71 2.64 6.92
C MET A 1 -32.91 2.49 5.64
N GLU A 2 -33.26 3.25 4.59
CA GLU A 2 -32.43 3.29 3.38
C GLU A 2 -31.00 3.66 3.79
N GLY A 3 -30.07 2.77 3.43
CA GLY A 3 -28.74 2.70 4.00
C GLY A 3 -27.91 3.92 3.65
N GLN A 4 -27.67 4.78 4.64
CA GLN A 4 -26.71 5.87 4.51
C GLN A 4 -25.34 5.28 4.14
N ALA A 5 -24.72 5.80 3.07
CA ALA A 5 -23.40 5.36 2.63
C ALA A 5 -22.39 5.44 3.79
N PHE A 6 -21.48 4.46 3.90
CA PHE A 6 -20.51 4.40 5.01
C PHE A 6 -19.52 5.58 5.05
N PHE A 7 -19.33 6.25 3.92
CA PHE A 7 -18.44 7.39 3.77
C PHE A 7 -19.05 8.42 2.82
N ARG A 8 -18.51 9.64 2.88
CA ARG A 8 -18.74 10.71 1.90
C ARG A 8 -17.39 11.26 1.44
N VAL A 9 -17.35 11.82 0.25
CA VAL A 9 -16.21 12.60 -0.24
C VAL A 9 -16.35 14.02 0.30
N GLU A 10 -15.27 14.57 0.81
CA GLU A 10 -15.19 15.93 1.36
C GLU A 10 -13.92 16.60 0.84
N TYR A 11 -14.00 17.90 0.55
CA TYR A 11 -12.83 18.69 0.19
C TYR A 11 -12.11 19.13 1.46
N PHE A 12 -10.82 18.82 1.58
CA PHE A 12 -10.02 19.15 2.76
C PHE A 12 -9.31 20.50 2.59
N SER A 13 -8.51 20.65 1.54
CA SER A 13 -7.73 21.85 1.26
C SER A 13 -7.21 21.85 -0.17
N GLU A 14 -6.59 22.95 -0.60
CA GLU A 14 -5.92 23.03 -1.91
C GLU A 14 -4.78 22.02 -2.05
N TRP A 15 -4.17 21.63 -0.92
CA TRP A 15 -3.02 20.73 -0.89
C TRP A 15 -3.40 19.25 -0.74
N GLU A 16 -4.50 18.96 -0.03
CA GLU A 16 -4.99 17.59 0.21
C GLU A 16 -6.07 17.16 -0.76
N GLY A 17 -6.70 18.13 -1.45
CA GLY A 17 -7.80 17.87 -2.38
C GLY A 17 -9.02 17.23 -1.72
N HIS A 18 -9.64 16.32 -2.45
CA HIS A 18 -10.80 15.57 -1.98
C HIS A 18 -10.36 14.28 -1.28
N GLY A 19 -10.97 14.00 -0.13
CA GLY A 19 -10.74 12.78 0.64
C GLY A 19 -12.05 12.16 1.13
N CYS A 20 -11.99 10.92 1.62
CA CYS A 20 -13.15 10.23 2.19
C CYS A 20 -13.21 10.41 3.71
N VAL A 21 -14.42 10.65 4.26
CA VAL A 21 -14.70 10.67 5.71
C VAL A 21 -15.84 9.74 6.08
N ALA A 22 -15.74 9.10 7.24
CA ALA A 22 -16.77 8.19 7.75
C ALA A 22 -18.06 8.95 8.13
N THR A 23 -19.21 8.49 7.66
CA THR A 23 -20.52 9.12 7.98
C THR A 23 -21.12 8.64 9.30
N ARG A 24 -20.61 7.52 9.82
CA ARG A 24 -21.01 6.86 11.07
C ARG A 24 -19.83 6.12 11.68
N ALA A 25 -19.99 5.64 12.91
CA ALA A 25 -19.02 4.71 13.50
C ALA A 25 -19.03 3.38 12.71
N LEU A 26 -17.86 2.82 12.49
CA LEU A 26 -17.64 1.60 11.72
C LEU A 26 -16.87 0.60 12.59
N ALA A 27 -17.37 -0.64 12.62
CA ALA A 27 -16.68 -1.72 13.31
C ALA A 27 -15.39 -2.09 12.56
N ASN A 28 -14.51 -2.81 13.25
CA ASN A 28 -13.35 -3.42 12.61
C ASN A 28 -13.78 -4.41 11.51
N TYR A 29 -13.05 -4.46 10.40
CA TYR A 29 -13.30 -5.33 9.25
C TYR A 29 -14.71 -5.18 8.66
N THR A 30 -15.20 -3.96 8.54
CA THR A 30 -16.45 -3.65 7.84
C THR A 30 -16.17 -3.49 6.36
N LEU A 31 -16.87 -4.23 5.48
CA LEU A 31 -16.86 -3.97 4.04
C LEU A 31 -17.50 -2.60 3.75
N LEU A 32 -16.69 -1.64 3.31
CA LEU A 32 -17.08 -0.25 3.07
C LEU A 32 -17.65 -0.05 1.67
N HIS A 33 -16.97 -0.60 0.68
CA HIS A 33 -17.25 -0.33 -0.72
C HIS A 33 -16.78 -1.47 -1.60
N THR A 34 -17.45 -1.62 -2.73
CA THR A 34 -17.08 -2.52 -3.79
C THR A 34 -17.26 -1.76 -5.10
N GLU A 35 -16.24 -1.75 -5.95
CA GLU A 35 -16.22 -0.93 -7.17
C GLU A 35 -15.71 -1.75 -8.35
N GLU A 36 -16.40 -1.64 -9.49
CA GLU A 36 -15.89 -2.09 -10.79
C GLU A 36 -14.96 -1.00 -11.36
N PRO A 37 -13.93 -1.36 -12.15
CA PRO A 37 -12.99 -0.39 -12.64
C PRO A 37 -13.65 0.52 -13.68
N PHE A 38 -13.41 1.82 -13.55
CA PHE A 38 -13.73 2.80 -14.57
C PHE A 38 -12.93 2.54 -15.84
N LEU A 39 -11.62 2.26 -15.73
CA LEU A 39 -10.80 1.77 -16.85
C LEU A 39 -10.04 0.50 -16.46
N ARG A 40 -10.04 -0.48 -17.36
CA ARG A 40 -9.27 -1.73 -17.27
C ARG A 40 -7.94 -1.62 -18.01
N GLY A 41 -7.04 -2.58 -17.75
CA GLY A 41 -5.70 -2.62 -18.32
C GLY A 41 -5.63 -2.33 -19.82
N PRO A 42 -6.44 -3.00 -20.68
CA PRO A 42 -6.43 -2.74 -22.12
C PRO A 42 -6.94 -1.35 -22.53
N GLU A 43 -7.89 -0.77 -21.79
CA GLU A 43 -8.34 0.62 -22.01
C GLU A 43 -7.24 1.60 -21.61
N ILE A 44 -6.59 1.36 -20.48
CA ILE A 44 -5.46 2.16 -19.99
C ILE A 44 -4.28 2.08 -20.96
N SER A 45 -3.87 0.89 -21.40
CA SER A 45 -2.76 0.73 -22.33
C SER A 45 -2.99 1.52 -23.63
N ARG A 46 -4.21 1.43 -24.20
CA ARG A 46 -4.59 2.21 -25.39
C ARG A 46 -4.61 3.71 -25.13
N ALA A 47 -5.11 4.14 -23.98
CA ALA A 47 -5.07 5.55 -23.57
C ALA A 47 -3.63 6.08 -23.41
N LEU A 48 -2.67 5.19 -23.18
CA LEU A 48 -1.25 5.51 -22.95
C LEU A 48 -0.32 5.15 -24.13
N GLU A 49 -0.85 4.78 -25.30
CA GLU A 49 -0.02 4.37 -26.45
C GLU A 49 0.92 5.51 -26.89
N LEU A 50 2.22 5.15 -27.00
CA LEU A 50 3.30 6.02 -27.46
C LEU A 50 3.15 6.29 -28.97
N HIS A 51 3.39 7.53 -29.40
CA HIS A 51 3.59 7.81 -30.82
C HIS A 51 4.88 7.13 -31.33
N GLU A 52 4.92 6.81 -32.63
CA GLU A 52 6.08 6.21 -33.31
C GLU A 52 7.39 7.00 -33.13
N ASP A 53 7.31 8.30 -32.82
CA ASP A 53 8.46 9.18 -32.62
C ASP A 53 9.02 9.20 -31.17
N GLY A 54 8.47 8.37 -30.28
CA GLY A 54 8.90 8.28 -28.89
C GLY A 54 8.47 9.46 -28.01
N THR A 55 7.58 10.33 -28.51
CA THR A 55 6.96 11.36 -27.68
C THR A 55 5.77 10.81 -26.88
N LEU A 56 5.76 11.07 -25.57
CA LEU A 56 4.59 10.93 -24.71
C LEU A 56 3.58 12.03 -25.07
N LYS A 57 2.87 11.82 -26.17
CA LYS A 57 1.55 12.39 -26.35
C LYS A 57 0.60 11.22 -26.17
N SER A 58 -0.18 11.20 -25.09
CA SER A 58 -1.49 10.57 -25.24
C SER A 58 -2.10 11.26 -26.47
N GLN A 59 -2.62 10.52 -27.45
CA GLN A 59 -3.32 11.17 -28.56
C GLN A 59 -4.57 11.97 -28.09
N LEU A 60 -4.92 11.88 -26.79
CA LEU A 60 -6.27 12.01 -26.27
C LEU A 60 -6.24 12.50 -24.81
N ASP A 61 -5.89 13.77 -24.57
CA ASP A 61 -6.51 14.53 -23.47
C ASP A 61 -7.98 14.83 -23.83
N ASP A 62 -8.71 13.80 -24.26
CA ASP A 62 -9.98 13.97 -24.95
C ASP A 62 -11.06 13.12 -24.30
N THR A 63 -12.01 13.83 -23.73
CA THR A 63 -13.32 13.33 -23.30
C THR A 63 -13.96 12.44 -24.38
N ALA A 64 -13.67 12.66 -25.66
CA ALA A 64 -14.13 11.83 -26.78
C ALA A 64 -13.63 10.39 -26.70
N PHE A 65 -12.36 10.10 -26.35
CA PHE A 65 -11.91 8.70 -26.22
C PHE A 65 -12.66 7.96 -25.12
N MET A 66 -12.82 8.61 -23.96
CA MET A 66 -13.56 8.01 -22.85
C MET A 66 -15.02 7.75 -23.25
N ARG A 67 -15.64 8.68 -23.96
CA ARG A 67 -17.04 8.59 -24.37
C ARG A 67 -17.26 7.61 -25.51
N GLU A 68 -16.49 7.73 -26.59
CA GLU A 68 -16.71 7.03 -27.87
C GLU A 68 -16.05 5.65 -27.88
N GLU A 69 -14.80 5.54 -27.40
CA GLU A 69 -14.03 4.29 -27.47
C GLU A 69 -14.18 3.43 -26.21
N CYS A 70 -14.34 4.06 -25.05
CA CYS A 70 -14.50 3.36 -23.76
C CYS A 70 -15.96 3.35 -23.26
N GLY A 71 -16.87 4.04 -23.95
CA GLY A 71 -18.31 4.03 -23.64
C GLY A 71 -18.67 4.60 -22.26
N LYS A 72 -17.88 5.55 -21.74
CA LYS A 72 -18.10 6.14 -20.41
C LYS A 72 -19.12 7.27 -20.46
N ALA A 73 -19.94 7.38 -19.41
CA ALA A 73 -20.90 8.46 -19.25
C ALA A 73 -20.19 9.79 -18.99
N GLN A 74 -20.81 10.92 -19.37
CA GLN A 74 -20.18 12.23 -19.21
C GLN A 74 -19.95 12.55 -17.73
N GLU A 75 -20.89 12.18 -16.87
CA GLU A 75 -20.81 12.43 -15.43
C GLU A 75 -19.61 11.70 -14.80
N ASP A 76 -19.30 10.48 -15.26
CA ASP A 76 -18.13 9.72 -14.78
C ASP A 76 -16.81 10.31 -15.32
N ILE A 77 -16.84 10.88 -16.54
CA ILE A 77 -15.68 11.58 -17.11
C ILE A 77 -15.42 12.88 -16.36
N ASP A 78 -16.45 13.61 -15.96
CA ASP A 78 -16.30 14.81 -15.15
C ASP A 78 -15.66 14.48 -13.78
N GLU A 79 -16.07 13.37 -13.15
CA GLU A 79 -15.45 12.86 -11.92
C GLU A 79 -13.98 12.48 -12.10
N LEU A 80 -13.63 11.84 -13.23
CA LEU A 80 -12.25 11.50 -13.59
C LEU A 80 -11.36 12.75 -13.59
N TRP A 81 -11.81 13.85 -14.21
CA TRP A 81 -11.04 15.10 -14.30
C TRP A 81 -10.90 15.84 -12.97
N ILE A 82 -11.58 15.40 -11.91
CA ILE A 82 -11.39 15.94 -10.55
C ILE A 82 -10.37 15.09 -9.77
N LEU A 83 -9.89 13.96 -10.30
CA LEU A 83 -8.86 13.15 -9.65
C LEU A 83 -7.48 13.84 -9.67
N HIS A 84 -6.62 13.42 -8.74
CA HIS A 84 -5.27 13.96 -8.60
C HIS A 84 -4.44 13.73 -9.87
N ASP A 85 -3.80 14.78 -10.35
CA ASP A 85 -2.81 14.72 -11.42
C ASP A 85 -1.43 15.10 -10.85
N GLN A 86 -0.51 14.14 -10.78
CA GLN A 86 0.86 14.37 -10.32
C GLN A 86 1.69 15.34 -11.17
N TYR A 87 1.19 15.82 -12.31
CA TYR A 87 1.82 16.80 -13.20
C TYR A 87 1.02 18.12 -13.31
N ALA A 88 0.13 18.40 -12.34
CA ALA A 88 -0.75 19.57 -12.35
C ALA A 88 -0.05 20.94 -12.27
N ASP A 89 1.28 21.01 -12.26
CA ASP A 89 2.01 22.24 -12.56
C ASP A 89 1.87 22.67 -14.04
N ARG A 90 1.21 21.83 -14.86
CA ARG A 90 0.92 22.00 -16.29
C ARG A 90 -0.58 21.83 -16.56
N GLU A 91 -0.96 21.90 -17.84
CA GLU A 91 -2.27 21.47 -18.32
C GLU A 91 -2.55 20.02 -17.88
N GLN A 92 -3.73 19.78 -17.29
CA GLN A 92 -4.13 18.48 -16.73
C GLN A 92 -4.16 17.41 -17.82
N ARG A 93 -3.63 16.22 -17.51
CA ARG A 93 -3.51 15.12 -18.47
C ARG A 93 -4.07 13.83 -17.93
N LEU A 94 -4.73 13.09 -18.82
CA LEU A 94 -5.18 11.73 -18.51
C LEU A 94 -4.03 10.84 -18.05
N TYR A 95 -2.84 11.00 -18.65
CA TYR A 95 -1.64 10.26 -18.27
C TYR A 95 -1.28 10.47 -16.79
N GLY A 96 -1.35 11.70 -16.30
CA GLY A 96 -1.03 12.05 -14.92
C GLY A 96 -2.04 11.45 -13.94
N ILE A 97 -3.32 11.57 -14.26
CA ILE A 97 -4.41 10.95 -13.50
C ILE A 97 -4.24 9.43 -13.44
N ILE A 98 -4.04 8.76 -14.58
CA ILE A 98 -3.83 7.31 -14.62
C ILE A 98 -2.61 6.91 -13.79
N ARG A 99 -1.52 7.68 -13.86
CA ARG A 99 -0.29 7.35 -13.13
C ARG A 99 -0.45 7.48 -11.62
N SER A 100 -1.24 8.44 -11.15
CA SER A 100 -1.47 8.66 -9.71
C SER A 100 -2.56 7.79 -9.11
N ASN A 101 -3.55 7.36 -9.89
CA ASN A 101 -4.79 6.78 -9.37
C ASN A 101 -5.02 5.31 -9.80
N SER A 102 -4.14 4.74 -10.62
CA SER A 102 -4.28 3.33 -11.02
C SER A 102 -3.78 2.37 -9.95
N PHE A 103 -4.49 1.25 -9.84
CA PHE A 103 -4.15 0.13 -8.97
C PHE A 103 -3.80 -1.11 -9.80
N GLU A 104 -2.90 -1.94 -9.28
CA GLU A 104 -2.51 -3.20 -9.92
C GLU A 104 -2.12 -4.24 -8.86
N ASN A 105 -2.24 -5.51 -9.24
CA ASN A 105 -1.77 -6.65 -8.46
C ASN A 105 -1.37 -7.79 -9.40
N GLU A 106 -0.74 -8.81 -8.84
CA GLU A 106 -0.29 -9.99 -9.59
C GLU A 106 -1.42 -10.84 -10.19
N GLU A 107 -2.63 -10.85 -9.60
CA GLU A 107 -3.78 -11.67 -10.02
C GLU A 107 -4.14 -11.46 -11.50
N MET A 108 -4.00 -10.23 -11.98
CA MET A 108 -4.28 -9.83 -13.37
C MET A 108 -3.00 -9.50 -14.15
N ALA A 109 -1.88 -10.15 -13.82
CA ALA A 109 -0.58 -9.94 -14.44
C ALA A 109 -0.14 -8.45 -14.44
N TYR A 110 -0.36 -7.77 -13.30
CA TYR A 110 -0.03 -6.34 -13.13
C TYR A 110 -0.74 -5.40 -14.11
N GLN A 111 -1.90 -5.80 -14.64
CA GLN A 111 -2.75 -4.88 -15.38
C GLN A 111 -3.32 -3.79 -14.45
N LYS A 112 -3.13 -2.55 -14.87
CA LYS A 112 -3.67 -1.35 -14.23
C LYS A 112 -5.19 -1.34 -14.27
N ARG A 113 -5.76 -0.74 -13.23
CA ARG A 113 -7.19 -0.52 -13.02
C ARG A 113 -7.41 0.86 -12.43
N LEU A 114 -8.29 1.67 -13.00
CA LEU A 114 -8.67 2.97 -12.46
C LEU A 114 -10.06 2.89 -11.85
N TYR A 115 -10.23 3.41 -10.63
CA TYR A 115 -11.49 3.38 -9.88
C TYR A 115 -11.81 4.78 -9.36
N LEU A 116 -12.93 5.38 -9.76
CA LEU A 116 -13.19 6.80 -9.47
C LEU A 116 -13.37 7.05 -7.97
N LYS A 117 -14.16 6.21 -7.28
CA LYS A 117 -14.47 6.40 -5.86
C LYS A 117 -13.33 5.96 -4.97
N THR A 118 -12.71 4.83 -5.28
CA THR A 118 -11.57 4.32 -4.51
C THR A 118 -10.37 5.27 -4.59
N SER A 119 -10.18 5.98 -5.70
CA SER A 119 -9.12 6.99 -5.85
C SER A 119 -9.31 8.23 -4.96
N ARG A 120 -10.47 8.40 -4.32
CA ARG A 120 -10.73 9.48 -3.34
C ARG A 120 -10.23 9.16 -1.93
N PHE A 121 -9.74 7.95 -1.67
CA PHE A 121 -9.20 7.61 -0.36
C PHE A 121 -7.77 8.11 -0.25
N ASN A 122 -7.52 9.08 0.63
CA ASN A 122 -6.21 9.70 0.80
C ASN A 122 -5.17 8.74 1.40
N HIS A 123 -3.89 9.10 1.29
CA HIS A 123 -2.80 8.32 1.85
C HIS A 123 -2.68 8.44 3.37
N SER A 124 -2.37 7.32 4.03
CA SER A 124 -1.71 7.31 5.34
C SER A 124 -0.61 6.24 5.39
N CYS A 125 0.51 6.53 6.06
CA CYS A 125 1.53 5.51 6.39
C CYS A 125 1.07 4.52 7.48
N THR A 126 -0.08 4.79 8.08
CA THR A 126 -0.82 3.96 9.06
C THR A 126 -2.30 3.96 8.67
N PRO A 127 -2.66 3.30 7.54
CA PRO A 127 -4.01 3.37 7.01
C PRO A 127 -5.02 2.72 7.95
N ASN A 128 -6.28 3.16 7.85
CA ASN A 128 -7.42 2.56 8.54
C ASN A 128 -8.38 1.86 7.57
N VAL A 129 -8.11 1.94 6.26
CA VAL A 129 -8.81 1.20 5.20
C VAL A 129 -7.80 0.35 4.42
N GLY A 130 -8.13 -0.91 4.23
CA GLY A 130 -7.43 -1.84 3.36
C GLY A 130 -8.26 -2.10 2.11
N TYR A 131 -7.63 -2.72 1.11
CA TYR A 131 -8.31 -3.14 -0.09
C TYR A 131 -7.82 -4.49 -0.57
N ASP A 132 -8.65 -5.16 -1.37
CA ASP A 132 -8.27 -6.33 -2.12
C ASP A 132 -9.01 -6.38 -3.46
N PHE A 133 -8.68 -7.40 -4.27
CA PHE A 133 -9.26 -7.61 -5.58
C PHE A 133 -10.08 -8.90 -5.64
N ASP A 134 -11.14 -8.85 -6.44
CA ASP A 134 -11.93 -9.98 -6.91
C ASP A 134 -11.99 -9.89 -8.44
N GLY A 135 -10.95 -10.40 -9.11
CA GLY A 135 -10.69 -10.15 -10.52
C GLY A 135 -10.49 -8.66 -10.82
N TRP A 136 -11.45 -8.08 -11.55
CA TRP A 136 -11.42 -6.65 -11.91
C TRP A 136 -11.98 -5.74 -10.84
N LYS A 137 -12.71 -6.27 -9.86
CA LYS A 137 -13.39 -5.50 -8.82
C LYS A 137 -12.44 -5.22 -7.66
N ILE A 138 -12.52 -4.03 -7.09
CA ILE A 138 -11.84 -3.68 -5.84
C ILE A 138 -12.85 -3.69 -4.69
N ARG A 139 -12.44 -4.17 -3.52
CA ARG A 139 -13.23 -4.10 -2.29
C ARG A 139 -12.44 -3.36 -1.23
N LEU A 140 -13.09 -2.42 -0.56
CA LEU A 140 -12.54 -1.62 0.53
C LEU A 140 -13.13 -2.08 1.85
N TYR A 141 -12.28 -2.21 2.87
CA TYR A 141 -12.71 -2.62 4.20
C TYR A 141 -11.95 -1.89 5.30
N THR A 142 -12.59 -1.69 6.46
CA THR A 142 -11.91 -1.10 7.62
C THR A 142 -10.88 -2.07 8.19
N LEU A 143 -9.74 -1.54 8.64
CA LEU A 143 -8.67 -2.32 9.27
C LEU A 143 -8.74 -2.29 10.80
N ARG A 144 -9.49 -1.33 11.34
CA ARG A 144 -9.73 -1.08 12.75
C ARG A 144 -11.09 -0.38 12.93
N GLY A 145 -11.53 -0.19 14.18
CA GLY A 145 -12.70 0.63 14.46
C GLY A 145 -12.49 2.09 14.03
N ILE A 146 -13.52 2.70 13.45
CA ILE A 146 -13.47 4.08 12.92
C ILE A 146 -14.62 4.88 13.51
N SER A 147 -14.33 6.08 14.00
CA SER A 147 -15.35 7.00 14.54
C SER A 147 -16.04 7.77 13.42
N LYS A 148 -17.27 8.22 13.68
CA LYS A 148 -17.97 9.13 12.76
C LYS A 148 -17.13 10.40 12.57
N GLY A 149 -16.89 10.79 11.33
CA GLY A 149 -16.12 11.97 10.96
C GLY A 149 -14.63 11.71 10.74
N ASP A 150 -14.11 10.54 11.09
CA ASP A 150 -12.71 10.20 10.84
C ASP A 150 -12.43 10.12 9.33
N THR A 151 -11.25 10.63 8.92
CA THR A 151 -10.73 10.46 7.57
C THR A 151 -10.42 8.99 7.29
N LEU A 152 -10.82 8.51 6.13
CA LEU A 152 -10.58 7.17 5.63
C LEU A 152 -9.38 7.18 4.69
N CYS A 153 -8.33 6.46 5.06
CA CYS A 153 -7.06 6.45 4.34
C CYS A 153 -6.63 5.04 3.96
N ILE A 154 -6.10 4.90 2.75
CA ILE A 154 -5.40 3.71 2.25
C ILE A 154 -3.88 3.97 2.19
N SER A 155 -3.08 2.93 1.93
CA SER A 155 -1.65 3.10 1.63
C SER A 155 -1.45 3.32 0.13
N TYR A 156 -0.69 4.34 -0.25
CA TYR A 156 -0.21 4.56 -1.64
C TYR A 156 1.21 4.02 -1.83
N VAL A 157 1.85 3.65 -0.73
CA VAL A 157 3.17 3.04 -0.77
C VAL A 157 2.99 1.54 -0.85
N ASP A 158 3.77 0.89 -1.71
CA ASP A 158 3.86 -0.56 -1.75
C ASP A 158 4.39 -1.11 -0.41
N GLU A 159 4.28 -2.43 -0.25
CA GLU A 159 4.66 -3.07 1.01
C GLU A 159 6.17 -2.95 1.31
N VAL A 160 7.01 -2.57 0.33
CA VAL A 160 8.47 -2.39 0.51
C VAL A 160 8.79 -1.05 1.12
N LEU A 161 8.18 0.00 0.57
CA LEU A 161 8.35 1.38 0.99
C LEU A 161 7.82 1.59 2.40
N TYR A 162 6.86 0.77 2.83
CA TYR A 162 6.38 0.74 4.21
C TYR A 162 7.52 0.57 5.25
N TYR A 163 8.53 -0.27 4.96
CA TYR A 163 9.66 -0.48 5.86
C TYR A 163 10.68 0.66 5.90
N PHE A 164 10.55 1.63 4.99
CA PHE A 164 11.56 2.67 4.86
C PHE A 164 11.36 3.73 5.95
N PRO A 165 12.42 4.45 6.37
CA PRO A 165 12.30 5.58 7.28
C PRO A 165 11.37 6.68 6.77
N ARG A 166 10.86 7.53 7.67
CA ARG A 166 9.90 8.61 7.36
C ARG A 166 10.35 9.45 6.17
N ASP A 167 11.59 9.89 6.16
CA ASP A 167 12.11 10.80 5.14
C ASP A 167 12.17 10.14 3.77
N ARG A 168 12.45 8.83 3.71
CA ARG A 168 12.43 8.07 2.46
C ARG A 168 11.02 7.86 1.93
N ARG A 169 10.05 7.57 2.80
CA ARG A 169 8.63 7.48 2.41
C ARG A 169 8.12 8.81 1.86
N ARG A 170 8.43 9.92 2.56
CA ARG A 170 8.08 11.28 2.11
C ARG A 170 8.75 11.65 0.78
N LEU A 171 10.03 11.33 0.62
CA LEU A 171 10.75 11.58 -0.63
C LEU A 171 10.11 10.85 -1.81
N TYR A 172 9.74 9.57 -1.62
CA TYR A 172 9.01 8.82 -2.64
C TYR A 172 7.68 9.48 -2.98
N LEU A 173 6.84 9.78 -1.98
CA LEU A 173 5.51 10.36 -2.21
C LEU A 173 5.60 11.73 -2.88
N ARG A 174 6.57 12.55 -2.50
CA ARG A 174 6.81 13.85 -3.14
C ARG A 174 7.27 13.68 -4.59
N ALA A 175 8.19 12.76 -4.85
CA ALA A 175 8.73 12.57 -6.20
C ALA A 175 7.76 11.80 -7.13
N ALA A 176 6.92 10.91 -6.59
CA ALA A 176 6.01 10.08 -7.37
C ALA A 176 4.62 10.70 -7.53
N LEU A 177 4.10 11.31 -6.47
CA LEU A 177 2.71 11.76 -6.35
C LEU A 177 2.59 13.25 -6.00
N ASN A 178 3.71 13.98 -5.92
CA ASN A 178 3.75 15.43 -5.73
C ASN A 178 3.01 15.94 -4.47
N PHE A 179 3.10 15.22 -3.35
CA PHE A 179 2.61 15.71 -2.06
C PHE A 179 3.53 15.33 -0.89
N ASP A 180 3.43 16.09 0.19
CA ASP A 180 4.11 15.81 1.45
C ASP A 180 3.17 15.10 2.43
N CYS A 181 3.52 13.87 2.79
CA CYS A 181 2.71 13.10 3.72
C CYS A 181 2.70 13.76 5.13
N ALA A 182 1.49 14.12 5.56
CA ALA A 182 1.18 14.69 6.88
C ALA A 182 0.30 13.76 7.73
N CYS A 183 0.25 12.46 7.41
CA CYS A 183 -0.47 11.49 8.24
C CYS A 183 0.06 11.47 9.69
N PRO A 184 -0.67 10.93 10.68
CA PRO A 184 -0.28 10.98 12.10
C PRO A 184 1.16 10.51 12.37
N THR A 185 1.63 9.48 11.66
CA THR A 185 3.02 8.99 11.77
C THR A 185 4.05 9.96 11.21
N CYS A 186 3.73 10.65 10.11
CA CYS A 186 4.66 11.57 9.47
C CYS A 186 4.63 12.96 10.13
N ALA A 187 3.47 13.40 10.62
CA ALA A 187 3.28 14.68 11.32
C ALA A 187 3.89 14.72 12.73
N MET A 188 4.36 13.58 13.24
CA MET A 188 5.06 13.50 14.52
C MET A 188 6.29 14.44 14.54
N GLU A 189 6.32 15.35 15.51
CA GLU A 189 7.39 16.36 15.66
C GLU A 189 8.52 15.89 16.57
N ASP A 190 8.23 15.01 17.53
CA ASP A 190 9.20 14.49 18.49
C ASP A 190 10.26 13.61 17.78
N ALA A 191 11.49 14.12 17.72
CA ALA A 191 12.59 13.47 17.02
C ALA A 191 12.95 12.09 17.59
N GLU A 192 12.76 11.88 18.90
CA GLU A 192 13.03 10.60 19.54
C GLU A 192 11.96 9.56 19.16
N GLN A 193 10.69 9.95 19.18
CA GLN A 193 9.59 9.09 18.73
C GLN A 193 9.72 8.73 17.25
N VAL A 194 10.09 9.70 16.40
CA VAL A 194 10.37 9.47 14.98
C VAL A 194 11.51 8.46 14.82
N GLY A 195 12.63 8.66 15.53
CA GLY A 195 13.77 7.74 15.48
C GLY A 195 13.41 6.32 15.92
N ARG A 196 12.55 6.18 16.94
CA ARG A 196 12.03 4.89 17.39
C ARG A 196 11.15 4.21 16.35
N SER A 197 10.22 4.95 15.72
CA SER A 197 9.38 4.43 14.62
C SER A 197 10.23 3.97 13.43
N ASP A 198 11.25 4.76 13.06
CA ASP A 198 12.14 4.41 11.95
C ASP A 198 12.97 3.15 12.25
N GLU A 199 13.47 2.96 13.47
CA GLU A 199 14.20 1.74 13.84
C GLU A 199 13.28 0.52 13.88
N LYS A 200 12.04 0.67 14.36
CA LYS A 200 11.01 -0.38 14.31
C LYS A 200 10.71 -0.85 12.88
N ARG A 201 10.51 0.09 11.94
CA ARG A 201 10.27 -0.22 10.52
C ARG A 201 11.47 -0.89 9.86
N LYS A 202 12.67 -0.46 10.21
CA LYS A 202 13.92 -1.12 9.80
C LYS A 202 14.04 -2.54 10.39
N ARG A 203 13.59 -2.74 11.62
CA ARG A 203 13.56 -4.07 12.26
C ARG A 203 12.56 -5.00 11.57
N LEU A 204 11.38 -4.51 11.20
CA LEU A 204 10.42 -5.27 10.37
C LEU A 204 11.07 -5.78 9.08
N LYS A 205 11.78 -4.90 8.35
CA LYS A 205 12.52 -5.32 7.14
C LYS A 205 13.54 -6.41 7.43
N GLN A 206 14.31 -6.29 8.51
CA GLN A 206 15.31 -7.30 8.88
C GLN A 206 14.66 -8.66 9.15
N ILE A 207 13.58 -8.67 9.93
CA ILE A 207 12.83 -9.89 10.24
C ILE A 207 12.24 -10.50 8.97
N ALA A 208 11.63 -9.69 8.08
CA ALA A 208 11.08 -10.16 6.82
C ALA A 208 12.14 -10.85 5.94
N ILE A 209 13.33 -10.26 5.85
CA ILE A 209 14.47 -10.81 5.10
C ILE A 209 14.96 -12.12 5.75
N GLU A 210 15.06 -12.17 7.08
CA GLU A 210 15.50 -13.36 7.81
C GLU A 210 14.54 -14.54 7.61
N LEU A 211 13.23 -14.30 7.76
CA LEU A 211 12.20 -15.31 7.52
C LEU A 211 12.26 -15.82 6.08
N LYS A 212 12.37 -14.92 5.09
CA LYS A 212 12.51 -15.30 3.67
C LYS A 212 13.72 -16.21 3.44
N HIS A 213 14.88 -15.86 3.98
CA HIS A 213 16.11 -16.66 3.82
C HIS A 213 16.01 -18.06 4.43
N ARG A 214 15.14 -18.23 5.41
CA ARG A 214 14.90 -19.52 6.08
C ARG A 214 13.84 -20.37 5.38
N GLY A 215 13.38 -19.94 4.21
CA GLY A 215 12.36 -20.65 3.43
C GLY A 215 10.94 -20.47 3.97
N VAL A 216 10.76 -19.46 4.83
CA VAL A 216 9.49 -19.07 5.42
C VAL A 216 8.98 -17.84 4.66
N GLY A 217 7.85 -17.98 3.96
CA GLY A 217 7.16 -16.84 3.34
C GLY A 217 7.81 -16.40 2.03
N SER A 218 7.47 -17.08 0.93
CA SER A 218 7.82 -16.64 -0.44
C SER A 218 7.32 -15.23 -0.77
N ALA A 219 6.34 -14.74 -0.01
CA ALA A 219 5.74 -13.41 -0.10
C ALA A 219 6.54 -12.30 0.63
N LEU A 220 7.52 -12.64 1.48
CA LEU A 220 8.33 -11.62 2.17
C LEU A 220 9.46 -11.11 1.26
N TYR A 221 9.83 -9.83 1.39
CA TYR A 221 10.73 -9.15 0.43
C TYR A 221 12.19 -9.61 0.50
N SER A 222 12.89 -9.58 -0.64
CA SER A 222 14.35 -9.76 -0.68
C SER A 222 15.07 -8.41 -0.48
N ASN A 223 16.30 -8.46 0.03
CA ASN A 223 17.13 -7.26 0.18
C ASN A 223 17.38 -6.55 -1.17
N ASP A 224 17.46 -7.32 -2.26
CA ASP A 224 17.69 -6.80 -3.61
C ASP A 224 16.52 -5.91 -4.08
N PHE A 225 15.28 -6.27 -3.75
CA PHE A 225 14.10 -5.47 -4.09
C PHE A 225 14.08 -4.14 -3.32
N CYS A 226 14.46 -4.16 -2.03
CA CYS A 226 14.58 -2.95 -1.22
C CYS A 226 15.70 -2.01 -1.71
N MET A 227 16.81 -2.55 -2.21
CA MET A 227 17.89 -1.75 -2.79
C MET A 227 17.45 -1.13 -4.12
N GLN A 228 16.77 -1.88 -4.97
CA GLN A 228 16.20 -1.39 -6.22
C GLN A 228 15.17 -0.28 -5.97
N ALA A 229 14.28 -0.46 -4.98
CA ALA A 229 13.33 0.57 -4.58
C ALA A 229 14.04 1.85 -4.08
N ASN A 230 15.08 1.74 -3.24
CA ASN A 230 15.88 2.91 -2.82
C ASN A 230 16.51 3.63 -4.02
N GLN A 231 17.14 2.89 -4.92
CA GLN A 231 17.76 3.46 -6.11
C GLN A 231 16.71 4.12 -7.03
N ALA A 232 15.54 3.51 -7.16
CA ALA A 232 14.42 4.06 -7.93
C ALA A 232 13.91 5.38 -7.34
N ILE A 233 13.78 5.48 -6.00
CA ILE A 233 13.45 6.73 -5.32
C ILE A 233 14.50 7.80 -5.61
N ASP A 234 15.79 7.46 -5.47
CA ASP A 234 16.88 8.41 -5.71
C ASP A 234 16.89 8.91 -7.16
N ASN A 235 16.65 8.01 -8.12
CA ASN A 235 16.55 8.37 -9.53
C ASN A 235 15.32 9.23 -9.83
N LEU A 236 14.18 8.92 -9.20
CA LEU A 236 12.93 9.66 -9.35
C LEU A 236 13.03 11.07 -8.76
N ALA A 237 13.62 11.21 -7.57
CA ALA A 237 13.87 12.52 -6.95
C ALA A 237 14.78 13.40 -7.83
N LYS A 238 15.83 12.80 -8.41
CA LYS A 238 16.73 13.51 -9.34
C LYS A 238 16.02 13.95 -10.61
N SER A 239 15.18 13.10 -11.22
CA SER A 239 14.49 13.45 -12.47
C SER A 239 13.37 14.48 -12.28
N THR A 240 12.82 14.59 -11.07
CA THR A 240 11.73 15.52 -10.72
C THR A 240 12.22 16.82 -10.10
N GLY A 241 13.54 16.99 -9.89
CA GLY A 241 14.11 18.19 -9.29
C GLY A 241 13.78 18.37 -7.80
N VAL A 242 13.26 17.32 -7.15
CA VAL A 242 12.98 17.33 -5.71
C VAL A 242 14.32 17.32 -4.96
N PRO A 243 14.58 18.30 -4.08
CA PRO A 243 15.83 18.33 -3.31
C PRO A 243 15.96 17.06 -2.47
N MET A 244 17.05 16.33 -2.68
CA MET A 244 17.38 15.17 -1.86
C MET A 244 17.69 15.63 -0.43
N SER A 245 17.23 14.91 0.60
CA SER A 245 17.72 15.17 1.96
C SER A 245 19.22 14.87 2.01
N ASP A 246 20.01 15.72 2.69
CA ASP A 246 21.49 15.72 2.73
C ASP A 246 22.17 14.50 3.39
N LYS A 247 21.54 13.32 3.44
CA LYS A 247 22.18 12.10 3.92
C LYS A 247 22.43 11.12 2.78
N PRO A 248 23.69 10.92 2.37
CA PRO A 248 24.02 9.91 1.39
C PRO A 248 23.72 8.50 1.96
N PRO A 249 23.29 7.54 1.12
CA PRO A 249 23.29 6.14 1.51
C PRO A 249 24.74 5.72 1.77
N GLN A 250 25.04 5.30 3.01
CA GLN A 250 26.37 4.77 3.32
C GLN A 250 26.62 3.53 2.45
N SER A 251 27.67 3.61 1.63
CA SER A 251 28.19 2.48 0.88
C SER A 251 28.42 1.31 1.83
N GLY A 252 27.78 0.17 1.57
CA GLY A 252 27.83 -0.99 2.45
C GLY A 252 29.28 -1.39 2.76
N SER A 253 29.61 -1.45 4.05
CA SER A 253 30.93 -1.85 4.52
C SER A 253 31.23 -3.31 4.15
N LEU A 254 32.49 -3.73 4.30
CA LEU A 254 32.93 -5.12 4.18
C LEU A 254 32.08 -6.10 5.03
N GLU A 255 31.45 -5.58 6.09
CA GLU A 255 30.54 -6.29 6.98
C GLU A 255 29.22 -6.66 6.29
N HIS A 256 28.69 -5.78 5.42
CA HIS A 256 27.48 -6.03 4.64
C HIS A 256 27.66 -7.15 3.60
N LEU A 257 28.86 -7.24 3.01
CA LEU A 257 29.24 -8.33 2.11
C LEU A 257 29.47 -9.65 2.86
N ARG A 258 30.04 -9.58 4.07
CA ARG A 258 30.18 -10.74 4.99
C ARG A 258 28.81 -11.26 5.44
N GLU A 259 27.86 -10.36 5.70
CA GLU A 259 26.49 -10.73 6.08
C GLU A 259 25.73 -11.40 4.93
N ARG A 260 25.81 -10.88 3.69
CA ARG A 260 25.27 -11.58 2.50
C ARG A 260 25.91 -12.96 2.30
N ALA A 261 27.21 -13.10 2.56
CA ALA A 261 27.91 -14.39 2.45
C ALA A 261 27.53 -15.37 3.58
N ARG A 262 27.22 -14.88 4.79
CA ARG A 262 26.70 -15.66 5.92
C ARG A 262 25.27 -16.13 5.63
N GLN A 263 24.40 -15.23 5.16
CA GLN A 263 23.01 -15.54 4.81
C GLN A 263 22.90 -16.58 3.70
N ARG A 264 23.76 -16.53 2.68
CA ARG A 264 23.86 -17.56 1.61
C ARG A 264 24.32 -18.94 2.09
N ARG A 265 24.99 -19.05 3.25
CA ARG A 265 25.37 -20.35 3.84
C ARG A 265 24.24 -20.97 4.66
N LEU A 266 23.26 -20.17 5.09
CA LEU A 266 22.11 -20.62 5.87
C LEU A 266 20.94 -21.12 4.99
N THR A 267 20.99 -20.96 3.66
CA THR A 267 19.92 -21.32 2.72
C THR A 267 19.86 -22.81 2.31
N LYS A 268 20.34 -23.75 3.14
CA LYS A 268 19.92 -25.16 3.02
C LYS A 268 18.61 -25.27 3.80
N SER A 269 17.53 -25.78 3.19
CA SER A 269 16.19 -25.91 3.80
C SER A 269 16.27 -26.25 5.29
N ILE A 270 16.15 -25.23 6.14
CA ILE A 270 16.22 -25.38 7.59
C ILE A 270 14.79 -25.70 8.05
N PRO A 271 14.59 -26.75 8.87
CA PRO A 271 13.30 -26.98 9.51
C PRO A 271 12.86 -25.75 10.31
N VAL A 272 11.58 -25.40 10.21
CA VAL A 272 10.97 -24.30 10.97
C VAL A 272 11.08 -24.59 12.49
N GLY A 273 11.62 -23.65 13.28
CA GLY A 273 11.87 -23.83 14.72
C GLY A 273 11.41 -22.66 15.60
N GLN A 274 11.62 -22.76 16.92
CA GLN A 274 11.21 -21.74 17.92
C GLN A 274 11.67 -20.31 17.56
N HIS A 275 12.87 -20.17 17.00
CA HIS A 275 13.41 -18.89 16.57
C HIS A 275 12.59 -18.23 15.44
N ASP A 276 12.01 -19.00 14.50
CA ASP A 276 11.11 -18.45 13.47
C ASP A 276 9.81 -17.91 14.08
N ILE A 277 9.30 -18.61 15.10
CA ILE A 277 8.11 -18.20 15.85
C ILE A 277 8.40 -16.91 16.61
N ASP A 278 9.56 -16.80 17.26
CA ASP A 278 9.93 -15.61 18.04
C ASP A 278 10.10 -14.39 17.12
N LEU A 279 10.70 -14.57 15.93
CA LEU A 279 10.76 -13.53 14.90
C LEU A 279 9.38 -13.07 14.44
N LEU A 280 8.44 -14.00 14.20
CA LEU A 280 7.07 -13.64 13.84
C LEU A 280 6.36 -12.86 14.95
N LYS A 281 6.55 -13.25 16.21
CA LYS A 281 5.98 -12.51 17.35
C LYS A 281 6.49 -11.09 17.41
N GLU A 282 7.80 -10.93 17.25
CA GLU A 282 8.42 -9.60 17.21
C GLU A 282 7.89 -8.79 16.03
N TYR A 283 7.80 -9.39 14.83
CA TYR A 283 7.27 -8.74 13.63
C TYR A 283 5.86 -8.19 13.87
N ILE A 284 4.99 -9.04 14.40
CA ILE A 284 3.61 -8.73 14.70
C ILE A 284 3.49 -7.63 15.76
N SER A 285 4.25 -7.74 16.87
CA SER A 285 4.26 -6.71 17.91
C SER A 285 4.63 -5.34 17.35
N ILE A 286 5.62 -5.29 16.44
CA ILE A 286 6.00 -4.04 15.80
C ILE A 286 4.88 -3.52 14.89
N LEU A 287 4.20 -4.39 14.12
CA LEU A 287 3.05 -3.98 13.29
C LEU A 287 1.94 -3.37 14.14
N GLU A 288 1.60 -3.97 15.28
CA GLU A 288 0.56 -3.48 16.19
C GLU A 288 0.94 -2.11 16.80
N GLU A 289 2.16 -1.99 17.32
CA GLU A 289 2.66 -0.75 17.92
C GLU A 289 2.70 0.40 16.91
N GLU A 290 3.10 0.10 15.67
CA GLU A 290 3.18 1.08 14.59
C GLU A 290 1.84 1.27 13.88
N LYS A 291 0.80 0.49 14.20
CA LYS A 291 -0.54 0.53 13.58
C LYS A 291 -0.54 0.19 12.08
N ILE A 292 0.17 -0.85 11.67
CA ILE A 292 0.20 -1.33 10.27
C ILE A 292 -0.59 -2.62 10.14
N ASP A 293 -1.87 -2.40 9.93
CA ASP A 293 -2.87 -3.45 9.97
C ASP A 293 -3.03 -4.18 8.62
N PHE A 294 -2.54 -3.62 7.50
CA PHE A 294 -2.74 -4.19 6.16
C PHE A 294 -1.84 -5.40 5.86
N ASP A 295 -0.67 -5.51 6.50
CA ASP A 295 0.26 -6.64 6.35
C ASP A 295 -0.09 -7.83 7.27
N MET A 296 -1.13 -7.69 8.09
CA MET A 296 -1.51 -8.72 9.07
C MET A 296 -2.01 -10.01 8.43
N LEU A 297 -2.66 -9.94 7.26
CA LEU A 297 -3.27 -11.11 6.62
C LEU A 297 -2.24 -12.05 5.96
N PRO A 298 -1.25 -11.58 5.18
CA PRO A 298 -0.14 -12.42 4.69
C PRO A 298 0.68 -13.04 5.83
N ILE A 299 1.00 -12.24 6.86
CA ILE A 299 1.77 -12.69 8.03
C ILE A 299 1.01 -13.73 8.84
N PHE A 300 -0.30 -13.60 8.98
CA PHE A 300 -1.13 -14.61 9.62
C PHE A 300 -1.10 -15.94 8.88
N LYS A 301 -1.28 -15.93 7.55
CA LYS A 301 -1.18 -17.16 6.73
C LYS A 301 0.19 -17.81 6.89
N LEU A 302 1.23 -16.99 6.96
CA LEU A 302 2.59 -17.44 7.20
C LEU A 302 2.76 -18.08 8.59
N ALA A 303 2.24 -17.45 9.63
CA ALA A 303 2.26 -17.98 10.99
C ALA A 303 1.53 -19.33 11.10
N GLN A 304 0.38 -19.48 10.44
CA GLN A 304 -0.33 -20.77 10.37
C GLN A 304 0.50 -21.87 9.66
N GLN A 305 1.18 -21.52 8.56
CA GLN A 305 2.06 -22.45 7.85
C GLN A 305 3.27 -22.88 8.70
N ILE A 306 3.82 -21.97 9.52
CA ILE A 306 4.93 -22.26 10.43
C ILE A 306 4.48 -23.15 11.58
N SER A 307 3.38 -22.78 12.25
CA SER A 307 2.89 -23.54 13.42
C SER A 307 2.54 -24.98 13.04
N SER A 308 1.90 -25.19 11.89
CA SER A 308 1.59 -26.53 11.38
C SER A 308 2.85 -27.37 11.05
N ARG A 309 3.94 -26.74 10.62
CA ARG A 309 5.22 -27.43 10.30
C ARG A 309 6.08 -27.72 11.52
N SER A 310 6.04 -26.86 12.54
CA SER A 310 6.90 -26.94 13.72
C SER A 310 6.30 -27.74 14.88
N GLY A 311 4.97 -27.94 14.90
CA GLY A 311 4.26 -28.57 16.01
C GLY A 311 4.20 -27.72 17.28
N VAL A 312 4.57 -26.43 17.18
CA VAL A 312 4.56 -25.46 18.29
C VAL A 312 3.51 -24.38 17.98
N GLU A 313 2.63 -24.07 18.94
CA GLU A 313 1.66 -22.98 18.81
C GLU A 313 2.36 -21.61 18.83
N CYS A 314 1.95 -20.71 17.93
CA CYS A 314 2.34 -19.30 18.00
C CYS A 314 1.72 -18.65 19.26
N ASN A 315 2.28 -17.54 19.77
CA ASN A 315 1.68 -16.75 20.86
C ASN A 315 1.54 -15.28 20.41
N PRO A 316 0.35 -14.66 20.37
CA PRO A 316 -0.95 -15.23 20.71
C PRO A 316 -1.24 -16.54 19.98
N SER A 317 -2.00 -17.43 20.61
CA SER A 317 -2.37 -18.71 20.01
C SER A 317 -2.98 -18.47 18.63
N THR A 318 -2.86 -19.44 17.75
CA THR A 318 -3.55 -19.43 16.45
C THR A 318 -5.05 -19.18 16.62
N SER A 319 -5.65 -19.56 17.77
CA SER A 319 -7.02 -19.23 18.13
C SER A 319 -7.24 -17.75 18.45
N HIS A 320 -6.39 -17.09 19.25
CA HIS A 320 -6.48 -15.66 19.54
C HIS A 320 -6.29 -14.81 18.27
N TRP A 321 -5.30 -15.15 17.42
CA TRP A 321 -5.12 -14.49 16.12
C TRP A 321 -6.31 -14.74 15.17
N SER A 322 -6.80 -15.98 15.13
CA SER A 322 -7.98 -16.33 14.33
C SER A 322 -9.22 -15.60 14.83
N GLU A 323 -9.31 -15.25 16.10
CA GLU A 323 -10.44 -14.49 16.65
C GLU A 323 -10.32 -13.00 16.30
N VAL A 324 -9.16 -12.38 16.50
CA VAL A 324 -8.91 -10.98 16.16
C VAL A 324 -8.98 -10.73 14.64
N HIS A 325 -8.45 -11.63 13.81
CA HIS A 325 -8.33 -11.42 12.35
C HIS A 325 -9.26 -12.30 11.49
N ARG A 326 -10.15 -13.12 12.08
CA ARG A 326 -11.20 -13.81 11.29
C ARG A 326 -12.01 -12.81 10.49
N GLY A 327 -12.40 -11.70 11.12
CA GLY A 327 -13.14 -10.64 10.45
C GLY A 327 -12.43 -10.14 9.18
N LEU A 328 -11.11 -9.89 9.27
CA LEU A 328 -10.29 -9.46 8.13
C LEU A 328 -10.31 -10.48 6.99
N HIS A 329 -10.07 -11.75 7.29
CA HIS A 329 -10.08 -12.81 6.28
C HIS A 329 -11.48 -13.05 5.70
N PHE A 330 -12.54 -13.00 6.51
CA PHE A 330 -13.92 -13.18 6.05
C PHE A 330 -14.35 -12.04 5.14
N VAL A 331 -14.03 -10.78 5.48
CA VAL A 331 -14.39 -9.61 4.67
C VAL A 331 -13.54 -9.50 3.40
N ALA A 332 -12.23 -9.78 3.48
CA ALA A 332 -11.36 -9.94 2.31
C ALA A 332 -11.69 -11.18 1.43
N LYS A 333 -12.70 -11.97 1.80
CA LYS A 333 -13.23 -13.05 0.95
C LYS A 333 -14.70 -12.85 0.60
N GLY A 334 -15.27 -11.69 0.89
CA GLY A 334 -16.65 -11.35 0.57
C GLY A 334 -17.69 -12.03 1.47
N GLY A 335 -17.29 -12.54 2.63
CA GLY A 335 -18.22 -13.04 3.65
C GLY A 335 -18.90 -11.91 4.40
N ALA A 336 -20.18 -12.06 4.73
CA ALA A 336 -20.88 -11.17 5.64
C ALA A 336 -20.32 -11.34 7.07
N PRO A 337 -20.16 -10.26 7.86
CA PRO A 337 -19.74 -10.39 9.26
C PRO A 337 -20.77 -11.25 10.01
N SER A 338 -20.29 -12.24 10.75
CA SER A 338 -21.13 -12.93 11.73
C SER A 338 -21.63 -11.87 12.71
N GLN A 339 -22.96 -11.72 12.78
CA GLN A 339 -23.59 -11.03 13.89
C GLN A 339 -23.32 -11.87 15.13
N GLU A 340 -22.41 -11.42 15.98
CA GLU A 340 -22.45 -11.75 17.40
C GLU A 340 -23.33 -10.73 18.13
#